data_AF-A0A183SFK6-F1
#
_entry.id   AF-A0A183SFK6-F1
#
_cell.length_a   1.000
_cell.length_b   1.000
_cell.length_c   1.000
_cell.angle_alpha   90.00
_cell.angle_beta   90.00
_cell.angle_gamma   90.00
#
_symmetry.space_group_name_H-M   'P 1'
#
loop_
_entity.id
_entity.type
_entity.pdbx_description
1 polymer ?
#
loop_
_entity_poly.entity_id
_entity_poly.type
_entity_poly.pdbx_seq_one_letter_code
_entity_poly.pdbx_strand_id
1 'polypeptide(L)'
;MDSLDADKSGKVSATELLEALKGSGLDMDSVKDFIASIDKDGDGQLNRHELRAFFRDLAIDELMKSLDIDNSGTVSAQELLIALKGTGIDLEAVEKFIASIDKNGDGQLDRDELRAFFKEMGY
;
A
#
# COMPACT_ATOMS: atom_id res chain seq x y z
N MET A 1 11.92 14.13 -1.24
CA MET A 1 12.79 13.08 -0.65
C MET A 1 14.03 13.71 -0.03
N ASP A 2 14.61 14.76 -0.62
CA ASP A 2 15.76 15.50 -0.05
C ASP A 2 15.52 16.21 1.29
N SER A 3 14.27 16.32 1.75
CA SER A 3 13.94 16.94 3.04
C SER A 3 13.95 15.95 4.21
N LEU A 4 13.96 14.64 3.94
CA LEU A 4 13.98 13.58 4.96
C LEU A 4 15.33 12.86 5.03
N ASP A 5 16.04 12.72 3.91
CA ASP A 5 17.37 12.08 3.84
C ASP A 5 18.45 13.17 3.97
N ALA A 6 18.81 13.50 5.21
CA ALA A 6 19.68 14.63 5.53
C ALA A 6 21.15 14.32 5.21
N ASP A 7 21.54 13.05 5.37
CA ASP A 7 22.89 12.58 5.05
C ASP A 7 23.07 12.17 3.58
N LYS A 8 21.98 12.16 2.80
CA LYS A 8 21.93 11.76 1.38
C LYS A 8 22.38 10.32 1.14
N SER A 9 22.20 9.46 2.13
CA SER A 9 22.47 8.03 2.02
C SER A 9 21.53 7.33 1.05
N GLY A 10 20.38 7.93 0.74
CA GLY A 10 19.30 7.33 -0.02
C GLY A 10 18.42 6.40 0.83
N LYS A 11 18.61 6.41 2.15
CA LYS A 11 17.78 5.74 3.17
C LYS A 11 17.25 6.80 4.14
N VAL A 12 16.27 6.43 4.95
CA VAL A 12 15.72 7.30 6.01
C VAL A 12 15.86 6.57 7.34
N SER A 13 16.72 7.10 8.22
CA SER A 13 16.91 6.57 9.57
C SER A 13 15.87 7.10 10.57
N ALA A 14 15.75 6.43 11.73
CA ALA A 14 14.88 6.87 12.82
C ALA A 14 15.15 8.30 13.28
N THR A 15 16.42 8.70 13.33
CA THR A 15 16.82 10.04 13.74
C THR A 15 16.38 11.09 12.73
N GLU A 16 16.53 10.79 11.44
CA GLU A 16 16.13 11.70 10.37
C GLU A 16 14.62 11.86 10.28
N LEU A 17 13.87 10.76 10.44
CA LEU A 17 12.41 10.80 10.50
C LEU A 17 11.92 11.58 11.74
N LEU A 18 12.56 11.38 12.90
CA LEU A 18 12.23 12.10 14.13
C LEU A 18 12.54 13.60 14.02
N GLU A 19 13.68 13.98 13.43
CA GLU A 19 14.01 15.39 13.17
C GLU A 19 13.02 16.03 12.19
N ALA A 20 12.56 15.28 11.19
CA ALA A 20 11.54 15.77 10.25
C ALA A 20 10.15 15.93 10.90
N LEU A 21 9.84 15.09 11.89
CA LEU A 21 8.58 15.13 12.65
C LEU A 21 8.71 15.90 13.96
N LYS A 22 9.82 16.63 14.18
CA LYS A 22 10.10 17.38 15.39
C LYS A 22 9.03 18.47 15.59
N GLY A 23 8.28 18.36 16.68
CA GLY A 23 7.12 19.20 16.98
C GLY A 23 5.76 18.52 16.80
N SER A 24 5.70 17.29 16.26
CA SER A 24 4.50 16.45 16.24
C SER A 24 4.12 15.85 17.61
N GLY A 25 5.06 15.84 18.57
CA GLY A 25 4.90 15.21 19.88
C GLY A 25 5.23 13.71 19.90
N LEU A 26 5.72 13.15 18.79
CA LEU A 26 6.18 11.76 18.72
C LEU A 26 7.56 11.59 19.38
N ASP A 27 7.73 10.49 20.10
CA ASP A 27 8.98 10.07 20.72
C ASP A 27 9.79 9.11 19.82
N MET A 28 11.03 8.84 20.22
CA MET A 28 11.95 8.02 19.43
C MET A 28 11.54 6.54 19.39
N ASP A 29 10.85 6.01 20.40
CA ASP A 29 10.38 4.62 20.41
C ASP A 29 9.23 4.45 19.40
N SER A 30 8.27 5.39 19.37
CA SER A 30 7.20 5.42 18.37
C SER A 30 7.74 5.44 16.93
N VAL A 31 8.80 6.22 16.68
CA VAL A 31 9.44 6.29 15.35
C VAL A 31 10.17 4.99 15.01
N LYS A 32 10.86 4.38 15.99
CA LYS A 32 11.52 3.08 15.78
C LYS A 32 10.52 1.96 15.52
N ASP A 33 9.39 1.94 16.22
CA ASP A 33 8.33 0.96 15.99
C ASP A 33 7.74 1.11 14.59
N PHE A 34 7.54 2.35 14.13
CA PHE A 34 7.10 2.63 12.76
C PHE A 34 8.11 2.11 11.72
N ILE A 35 9.40 2.41 11.91
CA ILE A 35 10.45 1.93 11.02
C ILE A 35 10.52 0.41 11.06
N ALA A 36 10.54 -0.21 12.23
CA ALA A 36 10.61 -1.67 12.38
C ALA A 36 9.41 -2.41 11.75
N SER A 37 8.25 -1.76 11.63
CA SER A 37 7.10 -2.33 10.92
C SER A 37 7.32 -2.44 9.40
N ILE A 38 8.14 -1.53 8.85
CA ILE A 38 8.40 -1.38 7.41
C ILE A 38 9.74 -2.00 7.00
N ASP A 39 10.76 -1.84 7.84
CA ASP A 39 12.12 -2.34 7.70
C ASP A 39 12.12 -3.87 7.60
N LYS A 40 12.23 -4.37 6.37
CA LYS A 40 12.20 -5.81 6.09
C LYS A 40 13.60 -6.40 6.15
N ASP A 41 14.63 -5.59 5.89
CA ASP A 41 16.02 -6.06 5.91
C ASP A 41 16.66 -6.00 7.32
N GLY A 42 16.01 -5.29 8.25
CA GLY A 42 16.36 -5.24 9.67
C GLY A 42 17.56 -4.34 9.96
N ASP A 43 17.91 -3.43 9.04
CA ASP A 43 19.07 -2.54 9.19
C ASP A 43 18.78 -1.26 10.02
N GLY A 44 17.52 -1.09 10.45
CA GLY A 44 17.05 0.03 11.26
C GLY A 44 16.83 1.32 10.46
N GLN A 45 16.83 1.25 9.14
CA GLN A 45 16.63 2.37 8.22
C GLN A 45 15.66 1.97 7.11
N LEU A 46 14.94 2.95 6.55
CA LEU A 46 14.03 2.69 5.44
C LEU A 46 14.71 3.00 4.12
N ASN A 47 14.98 1.96 3.35
CA ASN A 47 15.52 2.12 2.01
C ASN A 47 14.39 2.44 0.99
N ARG A 48 14.77 2.86 -0.23
CA ARG A 48 13.78 3.19 -1.29
C ARG A 48 12.85 2.03 -1.63
N HIS A 49 13.32 0.80 -1.53
CA HIS A 49 12.51 -0.38 -1.83
C HIS A 49 11.43 -0.59 -0.77
N GLU A 50 11.79 -0.44 0.50
CA GLU A 50 10.89 -0.58 1.64
C GLU A 50 9.87 0.54 1.71
N LEU A 51 10.28 1.79 1.51
CA LEU A 51 9.34 2.91 1.40
C LEU A 51 8.36 2.69 0.25
N ARG A 52 8.84 2.23 -0.91
CA ARG A 52 7.97 1.94 -2.05
C ARG A 52 7.02 0.78 -1.77
N ALA A 53 7.47 -0.25 -1.06
CA ALA A 53 6.62 -1.34 -0.62
C ALA A 53 5.54 -0.84 0.36
N PHE A 54 5.90 0.01 1.32
CA PHE A 54 4.98 0.62 2.26
C PHE A 54 3.94 1.50 1.58
N PHE A 55 4.34 2.41 0.69
CA PHE A 55 3.39 3.27 -0.04
C PHE A 55 2.45 2.46 -0.94
N ARG A 56 2.92 1.32 -1.46
CA ARG A 56 2.08 0.40 -2.23
C ARG A 56 1.08 -0.30 -1.32
N ASP A 57 1.51 -0.85 -0.19
CA ASP A 57 0.63 -1.52 0.77
C ASP A 57 -0.41 -0.52 1.32
N LEU A 58 0.00 0.72 1.62
CA LEU A 58 -0.91 1.78 2.05
C LEU A 58 -1.92 2.18 0.95
N ALA A 59 -1.48 2.27 -0.30
CA ALA A 59 -2.39 2.54 -1.41
C ALA A 59 -3.39 1.40 -1.61
N ILE A 60 -2.98 0.15 -1.44
CA ILE A 60 -3.87 -1.01 -1.49
C ILE A 60 -4.84 -0.98 -0.33
N ASP A 61 -4.41 -0.70 0.89
CA ASP A 61 -5.29 -0.61 2.06
C ASP A 61 -6.34 0.51 1.89
N GLU A 62 -5.97 1.67 1.36
CA GLU A 62 -6.93 2.76 1.07
C GLU A 62 -7.89 2.40 -0.08
N LEU A 63 -7.40 1.71 -1.12
CA LEU A 63 -8.24 1.18 -2.20
C LEU A 63 -9.22 0.15 -1.65
N MET A 64 -8.74 -0.86 -0.93
CA MET A 64 -9.57 -1.87 -0.27
C MET A 64 -10.63 -1.18 0.58
N LYS A 65 -10.27 -0.24 1.43
CA LYS A 65 -11.25 0.47 2.28
C LYS A 65 -12.31 1.26 1.51
N SER A 66 -12.00 1.67 0.27
CA SER A 66 -12.96 2.35 -0.61
C SER A 66 -13.81 1.38 -1.44
N LEU A 67 -13.32 0.16 -1.67
CA LEU A 67 -13.94 -0.86 -2.51
C LEU A 67 -14.69 -1.92 -1.69
N ASP A 68 -14.04 -2.50 -0.68
CA ASP A 68 -14.53 -3.49 0.28
C ASP A 68 -15.53 -2.82 1.24
N ILE A 69 -16.78 -2.75 0.80
CA ILE A 69 -17.87 -2.08 1.51
C ILE A 69 -18.30 -2.93 2.69
N ASP A 70 -18.29 -4.26 2.51
CA ASP A 70 -18.72 -5.21 3.54
C ASP A 70 -17.62 -5.57 4.54
N ASN A 71 -16.39 -5.09 4.34
CA ASN A 71 -15.20 -5.39 5.14
C ASN A 71 -14.93 -6.90 5.21
N SER A 72 -15.22 -7.63 4.13
CA SER A 72 -14.92 -9.05 3.98
C SER A 72 -13.40 -9.31 3.89
N GLY A 73 -12.62 -8.27 3.57
CA GLY A 73 -11.18 -8.38 3.30
C GLY A 73 -10.87 -8.74 1.85
N THR A 74 -11.89 -8.78 0.99
CA THR A 74 -11.83 -9.07 -0.45
C THR A 74 -12.70 -8.10 -1.21
N VAL A 75 -12.42 -7.86 -2.50
CA VAL A 75 -13.25 -7.02 -3.36
C VAL A 75 -13.96 -7.88 -4.39
N SER A 76 -15.28 -7.94 -4.28
CA SER A 76 -16.14 -8.63 -5.24
C SER A 76 -16.38 -7.81 -6.52
N ALA A 77 -16.83 -8.47 -7.59
CA ALA A 77 -17.25 -7.80 -8.83
C ALA A 77 -18.32 -6.73 -8.62
N GLN A 78 -19.22 -6.95 -7.67
CA GLN A 78 -20.29 -6.00 -7.36
C GLN A 78 -19.74 -4.77 -6.65
N GLU A 79 -18.85 -4.94 -5.68
CA GLU A 79 -18.19 -3.85 -4.97
C GLU A 79 -17.32 -3.00 -5.89
N LEU A 80 -16.54 -3.64 -6.75
CA LEU A 80 -15.74 -2.94 -7.74
C LEU A 80 -16.62 -2.19 -8.75
N LEU A 81 -17.73 -2.79 -9.20
CA LEU A 81 -18.70 -2.12 -10.06
C LEU A 81 -19.35 -0.91 -9.37
N ILE A 82 -19.69 -1.02 -8.08
CA ILE A 82 -20.26 0.09 -7.30
C ILE A 82 -19.25 1.23 -7.20
N ALA A 83 -17.99 0.94 -6.93
CA ALA A 83 -16.95 1.95 -6.86
C ALA A 83 -16.63 2.60 -8.22
N LEU A 84 -16.70 1.83 -9.30
CA LEU A 84 -16.54 2.31 -10.67
C LEU A 84 -17.84 2.88 -11.26
N LYS A 85 -18.93 2.88 -10.49
CA LYS A 85 -20.23 3.38 -10.94
C LYS A 85 -20.14 4.88 -11.22
N GLY A 86 -20.32 5.25 -12.49
CA GLY A 86 -20.16 6.62 -12.98
C GLY A 86 -18.95 6.83 -13.89
N THR A 87 -18.06 5.83 -14.00
CA THR A 87 -16.95 5.83 -14.99
C THR A 87 -17.39 5.31 -16.37
N GLY A 88 -18.59 4.71 -16.47
CA GLY A 88 -19.10 4.08 -17.69
C GLY A 88 -18.55 2.67 -17.96
N ILE A 89 -17.91 2.05 -16.97
CA ILE A 89 -17.43 0.67 -17.04
C ILE A 89 -18.60 -0.29 -16.80
N ASP A 90 -18.78 -1.25 -17.71
CA ASP A 90 -19.80 -2.30 -17.61
C ASP A 90 -19.33 -3.49 -16.75
N LEU A 91 -20.29 -4.27 -16.23
CA LEU A 91 -20.01 -5.46 -15.43
C LEU A 91 -19.10 -6.47 -16.13
N GLU A 92 -19.25 -6.67 -17.45
CA GLU A 92 -18.40 -7.59 -18.21
C GLU A 92 -16.92 -7.18 -18.20
N ALA A 93 -16.63 -5.87 -18.18
CA ALA A 93 -15.27 -5.36 -18.07
C ALA A 93 -14.70 -5.57 -16.67
N VAL A 94 -15.53 -5.40 -15.63
CA VAL A 94 -15.17 -5.68 -14.23
C VAL A 94 -14.87 -7.17 -14.03
N GLU A 95 -15.72 -8.06 -14.53
CA GLU A 95 -15.51 -9.51 -14.45
C GLU A 95 -14.23 -9.94 -15.17
N LYS A 96 -13.95 -9.40 -16.36
CA LYS A 96 -12.68 -9.66 -17.06
C LYS A 96 -11.48 -9.13 -16.31
N PHE A 97 -11.61 -7.97 -15.65
CA PHE A 97 -10.55 -7.40 -14.84
C PHE A 97 -10.24 -8.29 -13.63
N ILE A 98 -11.28 -8.70 -12.90
CA ILE A 98 -11.15 -9.62 -11.76
C ILE A 98 -10.53 -10.92 -12.22
N ALA A 99 -11.06 -11.57 -13.26
CA ALA A 99 -10.52 -12.82 -13.79
C ALA A 99 -9.06 -12.73 -14.28
N SER A 100 -8.55 -11.54 -14.60
CA SER A 100 -7.15 -11.35 -14.98
C SER A 100 -6.21 -11.30 -13.77
N ILE A 101 -6.74 -10.92 -12.61
CA ILE A 101 -5.98 -10.70 -11.37
C ILE A 101 -6.17 -11.86 -10.41
N ASP A 102 -7.43 -12.30 -10.23
CA ASP A 102 -7.88 -13.45 -9.46
C ASP A 102 -7.06 -14.71 -9.84
N LYS A 103 -6.05 -14.99 -9.03
CA LYS A 103 -5.15 -16.14 -9.21
C LYS A 103 -5.71 -17.36 -8.52
N ASN A 104 -6.44 -17.16 -7.43
CA ASN A 104 -6.95 -18.23 -6.59
C ASN A 104 -8.27 -18.83 -7.15
N GLY A 105 -8.94 -18.11 -8.07
CA GLY A 105 -10.15 -18.49 -8.77
C GLY A 105 -11.42 -18.38 -7.92
N ASP A 106 -11.43 -17.57 -6.86
CA ASP A 106 -12.55 -17.42 -5.95
C ASP A 106 -13.58 -16.38 -6.42
N GLY A 107 -13.29 -15.68 -7.53
CA GLY A 107 -14.15 -14.67 -8.13
C GLY A 107 -14.12 -13.32 -7.41
N GLN A 108 -13.19 -13.13 -6.48
CA GLN A 108 -12.97 -11.91 -5.71
C GLN A 108 -11.49 -11.52 -5.80
N LEU A 109 -11.16 -10.30 -5.37
CA LEU A 109 -9.77 -9.84 -5.32
C LEU A 109 -9.35 -9.65 -3.88
N ASP A 110 -8.39 -10.46 -3.44
CA ASP A 110 -7.78 -10.30 -2.13
C ASP A 110 -6.61 -9.30 -2.14
N ARG A 111 -6.11 -8.95 -0.95
CA ARG A 111 -5.00 -7.98 -0.80
C ARG A 111 -3.72 -8.43 -1.49
N ASP A 112 -3.42 -9.73 -1.44
CA ASP A 112 -2.22 -10.30 -2.04
C ASP A 112 -2.32 -10.29 -3.57
N GLU A 113 -3.50 -10.53 -4.12
CA GLU A 113 -3.78 -10.47 -5.56
C GLU A 113 -3.68 -9.05 -6.12
N LEU A 114 -4.29 -8.07 -5.45
CA LEU A 114 -4.12 -6.66 -5.80
C LEU A 114 -2.64 -6.24 -5.69
N ARG A 115 -1.96 -6.67 -4.63
CA ARG A 115 -0.52 -6.40 -4.44
C ARG A 115 0.32 -6.99 -5.57
N ALA A 116 0.05 -8.21 -5.98
CA ALA A 116 0.72 -8.85 -7.10
C ALA A 116 0.46 -8.08 -8.40
N PHE A 117 -0.77 -7.66 -8.65
CA PHE A 117 -1.13 -6.85 -9.81
C PHE A 117 -0.39 -5.51 -9.87
N PHE A 118 -0.40 -4.74 -8.78
CA PHE A 118 0.32 -3.46 -8.71
C PHE A 118 1.84 -3.66 -8.86
N LYS A 119 2.38 -4.78 -8.36
CA LYS A 119 3.79 -5.15 -8.55
C LYS A 119 4.10 -5.47 -10.01
N GLU A 120 3.22 -6.19 -10.69
CA GLU A 120 3.37 -6.57 -12.10
C GLU A 120 3.28 -5.35 -13.04
N MET A 121 2.44 -4.36 -12.68
CA MET A 121 2.31 -3.09 -13.39
C MET A 121 3.49 -2.12 -13.15
N GLY A 122 4.49 -2.52 -12.38
CA GLY A 122 5.72 -1.74 -12.17
C GLY A 122 5.55 -0.53 -11.26
N TYR A 123 4.45 -0.45 -10.50
CA TYR A 123 4.29 0.54 -9.41
C TYR A 123 5.21 0.24 -8.26
#